data_AF-A0A4Q2YFJ2-F1
#
_entry.id   AF-A0A4Q2YFJ2-F1
#
_cell.length_a   1.000
_cell.length_b   1.000
_cell.length_c   1.000
_cell.angle_alpha   90.00
_cell.angle_beta   90.00
_cell.angle_gamma   90.00
#
_symmetry.space_group_name_H-M   'P 1'
#
loop_
_entity.id
_entity.type
_entity.pdbx_description
1 polymer ?
#
loop_
_entity_poly.entity_id
_entity_poly.type
_entity_poly.pdbx_seq_one_letter_code
_entity_poly.pdbx_strand_id
1 'polypeptide(L)' 'MNEIMAEVKRTAVELVLPRLFAEVSLTARGFFERQDFVWIRDNIATVDGVELPNFIMEWRCPPVINESGTHHPVPGCVQG' A
#
# COMPACT_ATOMS: atom_id res chain seq x y z
N MET A 1 4.30 9.35 -13.59
CA MET A 1 3.37 8.83 -12.55
C MET A 1 4.01 7.76 -11.67
N ASN A 2 4.82 6.85 -12.22
CA ASN A 2 5.57 5.86 -11.40
C ASN A 2 6.51 6.51 -10.38
N GLU A 3 7.14 7.64 -10.73
CA GLU A 3 8.08 8.35 -9.86
C GLU A 3 7.46 8.82 -8.54
N ILE A 4 6.22 9.32 -8.56
CA ILE A 4 5.52 9.75 -7.34
C ILE A 4 5.27 8.56 -6.42
N MET A 5 4.81 7.43 -6.97
CA MET A 5 4.56 6.23 -6.15
C MET A 5 5.87 5.63 -5.59
N ALA A 6 6.96 5.68 -6.37
CA ALA A 6 8.27 5.27 -5.90
C ALA A 6 8.72 6.11 -4.71
N GLU A 7 8.56 7.44 -4.78
CA GLU A 7 8.89 8.35 -3.69
C GLU A 7 8.02 8.12 -2.45
N VAL A 8 6.71 7.94 -2.64
CA VAL A 8 5.79 7.60 -1.53
C VAL A 8 6.22 6.32 -0.81
N LYS A 9 6.56 5.26 -1.56
CA LYS A 9 7.06 4.01 -0.98
C LYS A 9 8.40 4.19 -0.28
N ARG A 10 9.32 4.95 -0.88
CA ARG A 10 10.63 5.27 -0.28
C ARG A 10 10.44 5.95 1.07
N THR A 11 9.62 7.00 1.14
CA THR A 11 9.31 7.69 2.39
C THR A 11 8.63 6.78 3.40
N ALA A 12 7.73 5.88 2.96
CA ALA A 12 7.10 4.90 3.86
C ALA A 12 8.12 3.96 4.51
N VAL A 13 9.12 3.51 3.75
CA VAL A 13 10.23 2.69 4.25
C VAL A 13 11.09 3.46 5.25
N GLU A 14 11.45 4.71 4.94
CA GLU A 14 12.24 5.58 5.83
C GLU A 14 11.52 5.85 7.16
N LEU A 15 10.19 5.98 7.12
CA LEU A 15 9.34 6.15 8.29
C LEU A 15 8.99 4.83 8.99
N VAL A 16 9.52 3.70 8.51
CA VAL A 16 9.32 2.38 9.13
C VAL A 16 7.83 2.00 9.18
N LEU A 17 7.05 2.43 8.18
CA LEU A 17 5.63 2.13 8.10
C LEU A 17 5.43 0.69 7.58
N PRO A 18 4.68 -0.17 8.28
CA PRO A 18 4.53 -1.57 7.89
C PRO A 18 3.71 -1.75 6.61
N ARG A 19 2.88 -0.75 6.26
CA ARG A 19 2.03 -0.77 5.07
C ARG A 19 1.62 0.62 4.62
N LEU A 20 1.23 0.71 3.36
CA LEU A 20 0.46 1.81 2.79
C LEU A 20 -0.95 1.31 2.46
N PHE A 21 -1.94 2.17 2.68
CA PHE A 21 -3.35 1.91 2.38
C PHE A 21 -3.84 2.92 1.35
N ALA A 22 -4.66 2.48 0.41
CA ALA A 22 -5.28 3.36 -0.58
C ALA A 22 -6.73 2.95 -0.86
N GLU A 23 -7.60 3.96 -0.98
CA GLU A 23 -8.89 3.82 -1.63
C GLU A 23 -8.72 4.09 -3.13
N VAL A 24 -9.00 3.08 -3.94
CA VAL A 24 -8.64 3.07 -5.37
C VAL A 24 -9.91 2.97 -6.20
N SER A 25 -10.07 3.88 -7.16
CA SER A 25 -11.18 3.82 -8.10
C SER A 25 -11.08 2.64 -9.06
N LEU A 26 -12.20 2.25 -9.65
CA LEU A 26 -12.25 1.15 -10.62
C LEU A 26 -11.21 1.28 -11.73
N THR A 27 -11.02 2.48 -12.28
CA THR A 27 -10.09 2.75 -13.38
C THR A 27 -8.63 2.80 -12.94
N ALA A 28 -8.35 3.08 -11.67
CA ALA A 28 -6.99 3.15 -11.13
C ALA A 28 -6.47 1.80 -10.62
N ARG A 29 -7.34 0.81 -10.38
CA ARG A 29 -6.98 -0.51 -9.83
C ARG A 29 -5.76 -1.14 -10.52
N GLY A 30 -5.77 -1.21 -11.85
CA GLY A 30 -4.66 -1.83 -12.59
C GLY A 30 -3.33 -1.10 -12.44
N PHE A 31 -3.33 0.22 -12.16
CA PHE A 31 -2.10 0.93 -11.82
C PHE A 31 -1.56 0.49 -10.45
N PHE A 32 -2.41 0.41 -9.43
CA PHE A 32 -2.01 0.00 -8.08
C PHE A 32 -1.56 -1.46 -8.02
N GLU A 33 -2.19 -2.36 -8.77
CA GLU A 33 -1.76 -3.76 -8.88
C GLU A 33 -0.32 -3.87 -9.44
N ARG A 34 0.03 -3.06 -10.45
CA ARG A 34 1.42 -2.98 -10.97
C ARG A 34 2.41 -2.33 -10.00
N GLN A 35 1.91 -1.70 -8.94
CA GLN A 35 2.68 -1.14 -7.85
C GLN A 35 2.67 -2.06 -6.63
N ASP A 36 2.37 -3.35 -6.80
CA ASP A 36 2.37 -4.37 -5.73
C ASP A 36 1.38 -4.09 -4.60
N PHE A 37 0.38 -3.24 -4.84
CA PHE A 37 -0.76 -3.14 -3.93
C PHE A 37 -1.68 -4.35 -4.15
N VAL A 38 -2.10 -4.95 -3.05
CA VAL A 38 -3.00 -6.11 -3.03
C VAL A 38 -4.40 -5.65 -2.67
N TRP A 39 -5.41 -6.17 -3.39
CA TRP A 39 -6.82 -5.96 -3.05
C TRP A 39 -7.14 -6.60 -1.70
N ILE A 40 -7.73 -5.81 -0.80
CA ILE A 40 -8.17 -6.27 0.52
C ILE A 40 -9.68 -6.49 0.53
N ARG A 41 -10.44 -5.52 0.03
CA ARG A 41 -11.91 -5.59 -0.05
C ARG A 41 -12.46 -4.53 -1.01
N ASP A 42 -13.70 -4.73 -1.42
CA ASP A 42 -14.46 -3.72 -2.14
C ASP A 42 -14.83 -2.55 -1.21
N ASN A 43 -15.06 -1.38 -1.83
CA ASN A 43 -15.45 -0.14 -1.16
C ASN A 43 -16.48 0.61 -2.01
N ILE A 44 -17.40 1.32 -1.37
CA ILE A 44 -18.30 2.25 -2.06
C ILE A 44 -17.93 3.66 -1.61
N ALA A 45 -17.50 4.49 -2.56
CA ALA A 45 -17.25 5.91 -2.31
C ALA A 45 -18.49 6.72 -2.72
N THR A 46 -18.96 7.59 -1.83
CA THR A 46 -20.03 8.54 -2.15
C THR A 46 -19.41 9.86 -2.59
N VAL A 47 -19.61 10.25 -3.85
CA VAL A 47 -19.14 11.53 -4.42
C VAL A 47 -20.35 12.27 -4.94
N ASP A 48 -20.64 13.45 -4.39
CA ASP A 48 -21.80 14.28 -4.74
C ASP A 48 -23.13 13.51 -4.72
N GLY A 49 -23.29 12.60 -3.76
CA GLY A 49 -24.47 11.74 -3.62
C GLY A 49 -24.52 10.54 -4.57
N VAL A 50 -23.53 10.36 -5.43
CA VAL A 50 -23.40 9.20 -6.33
C VAL A 50 -22.50 8.15 -5.68
N GLU A 51 -22.97 6.91 -5.66
CA GLU A 51 -22.20 5.76 -5.20
C GLU A 51 -21.30 5.22 -6.32
N LEU A 52 -19.99 5.20 -6.06
CA LEU A 52 -18.98 4.74 -7.00
C LEU A 52 -18.27 3.49 -6.45
N PRO A 53 -18.17 2.41 -7.23
CA PRO A 53 -17.43 1.21 -6.84
C PRO A 53 -15.93 1.49 -6.86
N ASN A 54 -15.32 1.36 -5.69
CA ASN A 54 -13.90 1.50 -5.42
C ASN A 54 -13.37 0.25 -4.70
N PHE A 55 -12.08 0.25 -4.40
CA PHE A 55 -11.38 -0.84 -3.74
C PHE A 55 -10.52 -0.31 -2.62
N ILE A 56 -10.45 -1.07 -1.53
CA ILE A 56 -9.37 -0.93 -0.56
C ILE A 56 -8.21 -1.80 -1.02
N MET A 57 -7.04 -1.18 -1.17
CA MET A 57 -5.80 -1.88 -1.51
C MET A 57 -4.67 -1.51 -0.55
N GLU A 58 -3.77 -2.46 -0.28
CA GLU A 58 -2.61 -2.27 0.58
C GLU A 58 -1.30 -2.67 -0.09
N TRP A 59 -0.26 -1.88 0.10
CA TRP A 59 1.13 -2.28 -0.15
C TRP A 59 1.80 -2.56 1.18
N ARG A 60 2.51 -3.68 1.29
CA ARG A 60 3.26 -4.04 2.51
C ARG A 60 4.71 -3.67 2.34
N CYS A 61 5.29 -3.06 3.37
CA CYS A 61 6.72 -2.79 3.37
C CYS A 61 7.48 -4.13 3.34
N PRO A 62 8.44 -4.32 2.41
CA PRO A 62 9.32 -5.47 2.43
C PRO A 62 10.10 -5.53 3.75
N PRO A 63 10.44 -6.74 4.24
CA PRO A 63 11.31 -6.88 5.39
C PRO A 63 12.69 -6.26 5.07
N VAL A 64 13.18 -5.37 5.95
CA VAL A 64 14.54 -4.85 5.85
C VAL A 64 15.52 -5.96 6.26
N ILE A 65 16.33 -6.43 5.31
CA ILE A 65 17.38 -7.41 5.58
C ILE A 65 18.69 -6.64 5.71
N ASN A 66 19.30 -6.66 6.90
CA ASN A 66 20.59 -6.03 7.13
C ASN A 66 21.72 -6.94 6.60
N GLU A 67 22.88 -6.36 6.27
CA GLU A 67 24.06 -7.05 5.67
C GLU A 67 24.60 -8.24 6.48
N SER A 68 24.12 -8.44 7.72
CA SER A 68 24.40 -9.57 8.59
C SER A 68 23.45 -10.78 8.41
N GLY A 69 22.55 -10.76 7.43
CA GLY A 69 21.62 -11.87 7.13
C GLY A 69 20.59 -12.14 8.25
N THR A 70 20.43 -11.19 9.17
CA THR A 70 19.55 -11.32 10.34
C THR A 70 18.31 -10.45 10.14
N HIS A 71 17.13 -11.08 10.16
CA HIS A 71 15.84 -10.37 10.12
C HIS A 71 15.76 -9.43 11.33
N HIS A 72 15.72 -8.12 11.11
CA HIS A 72 15.19 -7.20 12.11
C HIS A 72 13.69 -7.02 11.83
N PRO A 73 12.80 -7.46 12.72
CA PRO A 73 11.40 -7.15 12.58
C PRO A 73 11.25 -5.63 12.62
N VAL A 74 10.58 -5.08 11.61
CA VAL A 74 10.06 -3.72 11.63
C VAL A 74 9.23 -3.59 12.92
N PRO A 75 9.56 -2.67 13.86
CA PRO A 75 8.78 -2.49 15.07
C PRO A 75 7.35 -2.08 14.66
N GLY A 76 6.40 -3.01 14.77
CA GLY A 76 5.01 -2.82 14.34
C GLY A 76 4.40 -3.96 13.52
N CYS A 77 5.20 -4.91 13.02
CA CYS A 77 4.67 -6.14 12.43
C CYS A 77 4.34 -7.17 13.53
N VAL A 78 3.28 -6.91 14.30
CA VAL A 78 2.61 -7.97 15.06
C VAL A 78 1.79 -8.78 14.07
N GLN A 79 2.20 -10.03 13.84
CA GLN A 79 1.35 -11.03 13.20
C GLN A 79 0.11 -11.23 14.09
N GLY A 80 -1.05 -10.82 13.59
CA GLY A 80 -2.35 -11.28 14.05
C GLY A 80 -2.87 -12.37 13.13
#